data_AF-A0A2V5T0S6-F1
#
_entry.id   AF-A0A2V5T0S6-F1
#
_cell.length_a   1.000
_cell.length_b   1.000
_cell.length_c   1.000
_cell.angle_alpha   90.00
_cell.angle_beta   90.00
_cell.angle_gamma   90.00
#
_symmetry.space_group_name_H-M   'P 1'
#
loop_
_entity.id
_entity.type
_entity.pdbx_description
1 polymer ?
#
loop_
_entity_poly.entity_id
_entity_poly.type
_entity_poly.pdbx_seq_one_letter_code
_entity_poly.pdbx_strand_id
1 'polypeptide(L)'
;MRRESRRQLVPLLLQGVLVQSSETKPVSEFGTNKLKTAKLADKMGIMVTALYDKLVGRGYLELRNGKRTLTDKGREVGGEVEPGKESSFFWPPDLIV
;
A
#
# COMPACT_ATOMS: atom_id res chain seq x y z
N MET A 1 -55.79 -5.31 -5.12
CA MET A 1 -55.67 -3.84 -5.25
C MET A 1 -54.69 -3.36 -4.19
N ARG A 2 -53.70 -2.53 -4.58
CA ARG A 2 -52.70 -1.81 -3.74
C ARG A 2 -51.54 -2.69 -3.22
N ARG A 3 -50.33 -2.62 -3.81
CA ARG A 3 -49.26 -1.61 -3.58
C ARG A 3 -48.68 -1.77 -2.16
N GLU A 4 -47.38 -1.85 -1.87
CA GLU A 4 -46.13 -1.59 -2.57
C GLU A 4 -45.01 -2.07 -1.63
N SER A 5 -43.84 -2.39 -2.20
CA SER A 5 -42.51 -2.10 -1.66
C SER A 5 -42.18 -2.39 -0.18
N ARG A 6 -41.34 -3.41 0.02
CA ARG A 6 -39.97 -3.19 0.53
C ARG A 6 -39.13 -4.44 0.30
N ARG A 7 -38.52 -4.51 -0.88
CA ARG A 7 -37.24 -5.21 -1.03
C ARG A 7 -36.26 -4.41 -0.18
N GLN A 8 -35.99 -4.85 1.05
CA GLN A 8 -34.78 -4.40 1.74
C GLN A 8 -33.59 -4.96 0.97
N LEU A 9 -33.11 -4.19 0.01
CA LEU A 9 -31.76 -4.30 -0.47
C LEU A 9 -30.88 -3.74 0.64
N VAL A 10 -30.38 -4.63 1.50
CA VAL A 10 -29.23 -4.31 2.34
C VAL A 10 -28.04 -4.08 1.41
N PRO A 11 -27.39 -2.91 1.42
CA PRO A 11 -26.18 -2.70 0.66
C PRO A 11 -25.12 -3.65 1.23
N LEU A 12 -24.49 -4.42 0.33
CA LEU A 12 -23.31 -5.23 0.60
C LEU A 12 -22.27 -4.32 1.28
N LEU A 13 -22.19 -4.43 2.61
CA LEU A 13 -21.21 -3.74 3.42
C LEU A 13 -19.86 -4.34 3.05
N LEU A 14 -19.13 -3.57 2.25
CA LEU A 14 -17.71 -3.67 1.97
C LEU A 14 -16.99 -3.93 3.30
N GLN A 15 -16.64 -5.20 3.56
CA GLN A 15 -15.85 -5.57 4.72
C GLN A 15 -14.48 -4.91 4.55
N GLY A 16 -14.33 -3.77 5.22
CA GLY A 16 -13.08 -3.05 5.36
C GLY A 16 -12.06 -3.99 5.99
N VAL A 17 -11.11 -4.41 5.16
CA VAL A 17 -9.92 -5.12 5.62
C VAL A 17 -9.14 -4.16 6.51
N LEU A 18 -9.28 -4.35 7.81
CA LEU A 18 -8.42 -3.78 8.85
C LEU A 18 -7.02 -4.37 8.66
N VAL A 19 -6.17 -3.69 7.90
CA VAL A 19 -4.73 -3.92 7.94
C VAL A 19 -4.19 -3.26 9.20
N GLN A 20 -3.93 -4.11 10.20
CA GLN A 20 -3.15 -3.78 11.39
C GLN A 20 -1.82 -3.17 10.95
N SER A 21 -1.69 -1.86 11.11
CA SER A 21 -0.40 -1.18 11.02
C SER A 21 0.29 -1.40 12.36
N SER A 22 1.07 -2.48 12.46
CA SER A 22 1.93 -2.75 13.59
C SER A 22 3.02 -1.67 13.66
N GLU A 23 2.88 -0.83 14.68
CA GLU A 23 3.87 0.14 15.09
C GLU A 23 5.16 -0.61 15.46
N THR A 24 6.27 -0.33 14.77
CA THR A 24 7.58 -0.84 15.19
C THR A 24 8.66 0.21 14.97
N LYS A 25 9.18 0.64 16.12
CA LYS A 25 10.41 1.37 16.46
C LYS A 25 11.38 1.68 15.28
N PRO A 26 11.93 2.90 15.22
CA PRO A 26 12.82 3.31 14.14
C PRO A 26 14.23 2.77 14.40
N VAL A 27 14.61 1.69 13.72
CA VAL A 27 16.03 1.36 13.59
C VAL A 27 16.29 0.79 12.22
N SER A 28 17.11 1.51 11.46
CA SER A 28 18.25 1.01 10.68
C SER A 28 18.59 2.06 9.63
N GLU A 29 19.54 2.91 10.00
CA GLU A 29 20.31 3.76 9.09
C GLU A 29 21.02 2.88 8.06
N PHE A 30 20.43 2.75 6.87
CA PHE A 30 21.16 2.43 5.65
C PHE A 30 20.80 3.49 4.61
N GLY A 31 21.68 4.48 4.43
CA GLY A 31 21.70 5.35 3.25
C GLY A 31 20.63 6.45 3.17
N THR A 32 20.48 7.24 4.23
CA THR A 32 20.10 8.68 4.33
C THR A 32 19.02 9.35 3.45
N ASN A 33 18.40 8.74 2.43
CA ASN A 33 17.37 9.43 1.65
C ASN A 33 16.28 8.51 1.06
N LYS A 34 15.91 7.42 1.73
CA LYS A 34 14.75 6.59 1.34
C LYS A 34 13.75 6.47 2.48
N LEU A 35 12.46 6.50 2.13
CA LEU A 35 11.33 6.38 3.06
C LEU A 35 10.68 5.02 2.93
N LYS A 36 10.26 4.45 4.05
CA LYS A 36 9.31 3.32 4.03
C LYS A 36 8.01 3.75 3.37
N THR A 37 7.33 2.80 2.71
CA THR A 37 6.03 3.03 2.07
C THR A 37 5.04 3.76 3.00
N ALA A 38 4.99 3.40 4.29
CA ALA A 38 4.16 4.11 5.27
C ALA A 38 4.51 5.61 5.37
N LYS A 39 5.78 5.93 5.61
CA LYS A 39 6.26 7.33 5.69
C LYS A 39 6.07 8.11 4.38
N LEU A 40 6.17 7.45 3.23
CA LEU A 40 5.89 8.08 1.94
C LEU A 40 4.39 8.41 1.81
N ALA A 41 3.51 7.52 2.27
CA ALA A 41 2.07 7.76 2.29
C ALA A 41 1.70 8.92 3.23
N ASP A 42 2.30 8.96 4.43
CA ASP A 42 2.14 10.07 5.38
C ASP A 42 2.55 11.41 4.74
N LYS A 43 3.70 11.45 4.04
CA LYS A 43 4.18 12.65 3.33
C LYS A 43 3.20 13.10 2.23
N MET A 44 2.53 12.16 1.57
CA MET A 44 1.52 12.44 0.55
C MET A 44 0.12 12.73 1.12
N GLY A 45 -0.10 12.52 2.42
CA GLY A 45 -1.41 12.66 3.04
C GLY A 45 -2.42 11.62 2.57
N ILE A 46 -1.97 10.43 2.15
CA ILE A 46 -2.84 9.34 1.70
C ILE A 46 -2.70 8.10 2.58
N MET A 47 -3.71 7.22 2.54
CA MET A 47 -3.62 5.94 3.24
C MET A 47 -2.53 5.05 2.63
N VAL A 48 -1.79 4.33 3.47
CA VAL A 48 -0.73 3.39 3.04
C VAL A 48 -1.27 2.33 2.09
N THR A 49 -2.50 1.84 2.32
CA THR A 49 -3.18 0.89 1.42
C THR A 49 -3.40 1.49 0.03
N ALA A 50 -3.90 2.72 -0.06
CA ALA A 50 -4.08 3.43 -1.32
C ALA A 50 -2.75 3.67 -2.04
N LEU A 51 -1.66 3.92 -1.30
CA LEU A 51 -0.33 4.01 -1.89
C LEU A 51 0.10 2.67 -2.49
N TYR A 52 -0.11 1.55 -1.79
CA TYR A 52 0.18 0.22 -2.34
C TYR A 52 -0.62 -0.05 -3.62
N ASP A 53 -1.90 0.29 -3.66
CA ASP A 53 -2.73 0.13 -4.87
C ASP A 53 -2.20 0.98 -6.03
N LYS A 54 -1.77 2.22 -5.77
CA LYS A 54 -1.10 3.08 -6.77
C LYS A 54 0.21 2.48 -7.27
N LEU A 55 1.05 1.97 -6.37
CA LEU A 55 2.33 1.34 -6.72
C LEU A 55 2.11 0.08 -7.57
N VAL A 56 1.07 -0.71 -7.27
CA VAL A 56 0.67 -1.86 -8.08
C VAL A 56 0.11 -1.42 -9.44
N GLY A 57 -0.79 -0.44 -9.46
CA GLY A 57 -1.38 0.10 -10.71
C GLY A 57 -0.36 0.76 -11.63
N ARG A 58 0.72 1.33 -11.10
CA ARG A 58 1.87 1.86 -11.86
C ARG A 58 2.83 0.76 -12.35
N GLY A 59 2.68 -0.46 -11.84
CA GLY A 59 3.55 -1.59 -12.11
C GLY A 59 4.89 -1.53 -11.37
N TYR A 60 5.01 -0.74 -10.29
CA TYR A 60 6.20 -0.71 -9.45
C TYR A 60 6.22 -1.90 -8.48
N LEU A 61 5.05 -2.28 -8.00
CA LEU A 61 4.82 -3.53 -7.27
C LEU A 61 3.95 -4.45 -8.12
N GLU A 62 4.08 -5.75 -7.89
CA GLU A 62 3.22 -6.78 -8.46
C GLU A 62 2.62 -7.60 -7.34
N LEU A 63 1.35 -7.98 -7.47
CA LEU A 63 0.70 -8.89 -6.53
C LEU A 63 0.84 -10.33 -7.04
N ARG A 64 1.81 -11.07 -6.52
CA ARG A 64 1.99 -12.51 -6.79
C ARG A 64 1.57 -13.33 -5.60
N ASN A 65 0.61 -14.26 -5.79
CA ASN A 65 0.12 -15.14 -4.72
C ASN A 65 -0.32 -14.40 -3.44
N GLY A 66 -0.94 -13.23 -3.60
CA GLY A 66 -1.36 -12.38 -2.46
C GLY A 66 -0.23 -11.62 -1.75
N LYS A 67 1.03 -11.82 -2.18
CA LYS A 67 2.20 -11.08 -1.70
C LYS A 67 2.56 -9.99 -2.69
N ARG A 68 2.91 -8.80 -2.18
CA ARG A 68 3.45 -7.73 -3.01
C ARG A 68 4.93 -8.03 -3.24
N THR A 69 5.39 -7.87 -4.48
CA THR A 69 6.79 -8.07 -4.84
C THR A 69 7.25 -6.87 -5.66
N LEU A 70 8.50 -6.46 -5.43
CA LEU A 70 9.10 -5.36 -6.16
C LEU A 70 9.47 -5.81 -7.57
N THR A 71 8.99 -5.06 -8.57
CA THR A 71 9.29 -5.31 -9.98
C THR A 71 10.60 -4.64 -10.40
N ASP A 72 11.10 -4.94 -11.59
CA ASP A 72 12.22 -4.20 -12.19
C ASP A 72 11.92 -2.70 -12.29
N LYS A 73 10.70 -2.34 -12.74
CA LYS A 73 10.26 -0.94 -12.82
C LYS A 73 10.26 -0.24 -11.46
N GLY A 74 9.87 -0.96 -10.41
CA GLY A 74 9.94 -0.47 -9.03
C GLY A 74 11.37 -0.21 -8.58
N ARG A 75 12.31 -1.08 -8.96
CA ARG A 75 13.75 -0.89 -8.71
C ARG A 75 14.33 0.28 -9.51
N GLU A 76 13.91 0.47 -10.76
CA GLU A 76 14.34 1.58 -11.62
C GLU A 76 13.98 2.96 -11.05
N VAL A 77 12.83 3.08 -10.38
CA VAL A 77 12.44 4.31 -9.67
C VAL A 77 13.06 4.44 -8.28
N GLY A 78 14.05 3.61 -7.95
CA GLY A 78 14.78 3.65 -6.68
C GLY A 78 14.12 2.89 -5.53
N GLY A 79 13.08 2.10 -5.81
CA GLY A 79 12.42 1.23 -4.84
C GLY A 79 13.33 0.07 -4.40
N GLU A 80 13.22 -0.31 -3.13
CA GLU A 80 13.99 -1.41 -2.54
C GLU A 80 13.13 -2.24 -1.59
N VAL A 81 13.42 -3.53 -1.46
CA VAL A 81 12.81 -4.40 -0.46
C VAL A 81 13.61 -4.29 0.83
N GLU A 82 12.93 -4.21 1.98
CA GLU A 82 13.59 -4.22 3.28
C GLU A 82 14.28 -5.58 3.50
N PRO A 83 15.60 -5.60 3.76
CA PRO A 83 16.31 -6.85 4.02
C PRO A 83 15.71 -7.53 5.25
N GLY A 84 15.34 -8.80 5.10
CA GLY A 84 14.68 -9.59 6.15
C GLY A 84 13.17 -9.34 6.29
N LYS A 85 12.56 -8.40 5.54
CA LYS A 85 11.11 -8.22 5.48
C LYS A 85 10.60 -8.06 4.04
N GLU A 86 10.19 -9.18 3.46
CA GLU A 86 9.68 -9.24 2.08
C GLU A 86 8.34 -8.49 1.83
N SER A 87 7.74 -7.89 2.87
CA SER A 87 6.50 -7.09 2.75
C SER A 87 6.70 -5.61 3.10
N SER A 88 7.95 -5.17 3.32
CA SER A 88 8.28 -3.76 3.54
C SER A 88 9.16 -3.26 2.41
N PHE A 89 8.83 -2.07 1.91
CA PHE A 89 9.53 -1.46 0.78
C PHE A 89 9.95 -0.03 1.11
N PHE A 90 11.14 0.33 0.63
CA PHE A 90 11.72 1.67 0.67
C PHE A 90 11.60 2.34 -0.70
N TRP A 91 11.42 3.65 -0.68
CA TRP A 91 11.21 4.47 -1.87
C TRP A 91 11.93 5.82 -1.72
N PRO A 92 12.30 6.48 -2.83
CA PRO A 92 12.77 7.85 -2.75
C PRO A 92 11.66 8.78 -2.18
N PRO A 93 12.02 9.78 -1.36
CA PRO A 93 11.08 10.71 -0.76
C PRO A 93 10.42 11.65 -1.77
N ASP A 94 10.98 11.75 -2.97
CA ASP A 94 10.49 12.56 -4.10
C ASP A 94 9.74 11.71 -5.13
N LEU A 95 9.52 10.43 -4.85
CA LEU A 95 8.67 9.58 -5.70
C LEU A 95 7.22 10.07 -5.65
N ILE A 96 6.61 10.28 -6.81
CA ILE A 96 5.20 10.68 -6.97
C ILE A 96 4.47 9.63 -7.80
N VAL A 97 3.26 9.20 -7.38
CA VAL A 97 2.51 8.08 -7.97
C VAL A 97 1.04 8.35 -8.27
#